data_AF-A0A2N2T731-F1
#
_entry.id   AF-A0A2N2T731-F1
#
_cell.length_a   1.000
_cell.length_b   1.000
_cell.length_c   1.000
_cell.angle_alpha   90.00
_cell.angle_beta   90.00
_cell.angle_gamma   90.00
#
_symmetry.space_group_name_H-M   'P 1'
#
loop_
_entity.id
_entity.type
_entity.pdbx_description
1 polymer ?
#
loop_
_entity_poly.entity_id
_entity_poly.type
_entity_poly.pdbx_seq_one_letter_code
_entity_poly.pdbx_strand_id
1 'polypeptide(L)'
;MAFLRNDPLTQLAFSIVENKGVFAVLIGSGLSRSANIPTGWEITLDLVRRVALSQGIEEQPDWAKWFRDTTGEEPNYSVLLESLATSPEERRSILHSYIEPDQSDREEGRKIPTPAHQAIASLVRSGHIRVIITTNFDRLMENALREYGVEPTVVSSVDALKGAEPFSHSQCYLLKLHGDYKDARILNTDSELNAYPKEYDSLLDRLFDEHGLIICGWSGEWDHALRAAFLRAPNRRYSVFWTTRDSLGVGAQELATHRRAKEIQITGADQFFSVLQQKVETLEQSRRQNPLSIELLINSAKRYIAKAEYRVQLDELFSQSTEQLLEKIDASNLACQVQWSQDEFRSRIQYYESVTEPLARMLGVLGRWGDGREFAMVLDIIRTLYGNAEKVANGLTVWLNMRSYPAVLAFTAYGLGLTRAQRWHDMHGLLSSTLFREHREPQKVVSTLFLWSWKGTENEVWKNIEGFSDRKTPLSDHLLNVMTEWKTSFVGVEPNFELMFDRFETLASLVSFEDNDEASIDESIATNSGEILAWMPVGRVGWHTASYKALVQELESETTIVSLLKAGFAKNSRRFLQLFIANLGRYNKRMFWR
;
A
#
# COMPACT_ATOMS: atom_id res chain seq x y z
N MET A 1 -12.80 22.89 16.42
CA MET A 1 -11.32 23.08 16.33
C MET A 1 -10.54 22.67 17.59
N ALA A 2 -11.18 22.21 18.69
CA ALA A 2 -10.48 21.75 19.90
C ALA A 2 -9.94 20.31 19.84
N PHE A 3 -10.48 19.47 18.95
CA PHE A 3 -10.17 18.02 18.88
C PHE A 3 -8.69 17.72 18.54
N LEU A 4 -8.07 18.49 17.64
CA LEU A 4 -6.67 18.27 17.24
C LEU A 4 -5.66 18.90 18.20
N ARG A 5 -6.06 19.84 19.07
CA ARG A 5 -5.11 20.59 19.91
C ARG A 5 -4.41 19.70 20.95
N ASN A 6 -5.01 18.55 21.26
CA ASN A 6 -4.52 17.59 22.26
C ASN A 6 -3.92 16.31 21.65
N ASP A 7 -3.75 16.22 20.32
CA ASP A 7 -3.15 15.05 19.66
C ASP A 7 -2.01 15.48 18.71
N PRO A 8 -0.81 15.75 19.25
CA PRO A 8 0.33 16.20 18.46
C PRO A 8 0.85 15.11 17.51
N LEU A 9 0.61 13.83 17.79
CA LEU A 9 1.00 12.72 16.92
C LEU A 9 0.16 12.69 15.64
N THR A 10 -1.15 12.88 15.74
CA THR A 10 -2.02 12.99 14.55
C THR A 10 -1.69 14.25 13.74
N GLN A 11 -1.34 15.36 14.41
CA GLN A 11 -0.85 16.56 13.70
C GLN A 11 0.44 16.29 12.92
N LEU A 12 1.38 15.55 13.52
CA LEU A 12 2.62 15.14 12.86
C LEU A 12 2.31 14.27 11.64
N ALA A 13 1.51 13.21 11.80
CA ALA A 13 1.14 12.32 10.70
C ALA A 13 0.50 13.08 9.53
N PHE A 14 -0.42 14.00 9.81
CA PHE A 14 -1.04 14.85 8.77
C PHE A 14 0.00 15.74 8.07
N SER A 15 0.92 16.34 8.84
CA SER A 15 1.96 17.21 8.28
C SER A 15 2.92 16.44 7.36
N ILE A 16 3.26 15.20 7.70
CA ILE A 16 4.10 14.30 6.89
C ILE A 16 3.42 13.95 5.57
N VAL A 17 2.12 13.64 5.60
CA VAL A 17 1.35 13.25 4.40
C VAL A 17 1.18 14.42 3.42
N GLU A 18 0.88 15.62 3.95
CA GLU A 18 0.69 16.82 3.13
C GLU A 18 2.03 17.39 2.61
N ASN A 19 3.13 17.17 3.34
CA ASN A 19 4.47 17.68 2.99
C ASN A 19 5.46 16.52 2.80
N LYS A 20 5.14 15.65 1.84
CA LYS A 20 5.90 14.44 1.55
C LYS A 20 7.39 14.75 1.26
N GLY A 21 8.29 14.14 2.03
CA GLY A 21 9.74 14.29 1.87
C GLY A 21 10.35 15.54 2.51
N VAL A 22 9.53 16.39 3.17
CA VAL A 22 9.98 17.64 3.81
C VAL A 22 10.45 17.42 5.25
N PHE A 23 10.01 16.36 5.92
CA PHE A 23 10.43 16.07 7.28
C PHE A 23 11.73 15.26 7.30
N ALA A 24 12.68 15.72 8.12
CA ALA A 24 13.87 14.98 8.49
C ALA A 24 13.71 14.37 9.89
N VAL A 25 14.32 13.21 10.10
CA VAL A 25 14.31 12.50 11.38
C VAL A 25 15.68 12.65 12.04
N LEU A 26 15.71 13.17 13.27
CA LEU A 26 16.92 13.24 14.09
C LEU A 26 16.84 12.19 15.20
N ILE A 27 17.70 11.18 15.12
CA ILE A 27 17.69 10.02 16.02
C ILE A 27 18.98 9.92 16.84
N GLY A 28 18.82 9.85 18.16
CA GLY A 28 19.92 9.62 19.10
C GLY A 28 19.95 8.20 19.68
N SER A 29 20.85 7.98 20.64
CA SER A 29 21.15 6.64 21.16
C SER A 29 19.95 5.98 21.85
N GLY A 30 18.98 6.78 22.30
CA GLY A 30 17.74 6.26 22.89
C GLY A 30 16.90 5.41 21.92
N LEU A 31 17.08 5.57 20.60
CA LEU A 31 16.40 4.74 19.59
C LEU A 31 16.88 3.28 19.62
N SER A 32 18.19 3.07 19.76
CA SER A 32 18.83 1.74 19.69
C SER A 32 18.79 0.97 21.03
N ARG A 33 18.26 1.57 22.09
CA ARG A 33 18.23 0.97 23.43
C ARG A 33 17.46 -0.35 23.49
N SER A 34 16.32 -0.47 22.78
CA SER A 34 15.54 -1.71 22.71
C SER A 34 16.19 -2.80 21.83
N ALA A 35 17.22 -2.45 21.04
CA ALA A 35 18.10 -3.42 20.39
C ALA A 35 19.22 -3.91 21.32
N ASN A 36 19.19 -3.55 22.61
CA ASN A 36 20.24 -3.83 23.59
C ASN A 36 21.58 -3.15 23.27
N ILE A 37 21.55 -2.03 22.55
CA ILE A 37 22.70 -1.13 22.44
C ILE A 37 22.58 -0.07 23.53
N PRO A 38 23.52 -0.02 24.50
CA PRO A 38 23.42 0.93 25.61
C PRO A 38 23.56 2.38 25.12
N THR A 39 22.86 3.28 25.78
CA THR A 39 23.01 4.73 25.57
C THR A 39 24.38 5.21 26.04
N GLY A 40 24.83 6.39 25.58
CA GLY A 40 26.12 6.95 26.03
C GLY A 40 26.22 7.09 27.56
N TRP A 41 25.12 7.44 28.22
CA TRP A 41 25.04 7.48 29.69
C TRP A 41 25.19 6.11 30.34
N GLU A 42 24.52 5.08 29.80
CA GLU A 42 24.65 3.70 30.30
C GLU A 42 26.06 3.15 30.11
N ILE A 43 26.72 3.46 28.99
CA ILE A 43 28.14 3.13 28.78
C ILE A 43 29.01 3.84 29.82
N THR A 44 28.76 5.12 30.09
CA THR A 44 29.50 5.92 31.09
C THR A 44 29.44 5.24 32.46
N LEU A 45 28.24 4.86 32.91
CA LEU A 45 28.06 4.19 34.21
C LEU A 45 28.71 2.81 34.25
N ASP A 46 28.64 2.04 33.17
CA ASP A 46 29.30 0.73 33.11
C ASP A 46 30.83 0.87 33.13
N LEU A 47 31.40 1.90 32.49
CA LEU A 47 32.83 2.19 32.58
C LEU A 47 33.24 2.59 34.00
N VAL A 48 32.49 3.48 34.66
CA VAL A 48 32.72 3.83 36.09
C VAL A 48 32.71 2.57 36.95
N ARG A 49 31.70 1.71 36.78
CA ARG A 49 31.56 0.45 37.49
C ARG A 49 32.77 -0.45 37.28
N ARG A 50 33.19 -0.68 36.03
CA ARG A 50 34.36 -1.54 35.70
C ARG A 50 35.64 -1.01 36.33
N VAL A 51 35.84 0.30 36.29
CA VAL A 51 37.00 0.95 36.90
C VAL A 51 36.99 0.80 38.42
N ALA A 52 35.87 1.10 39.07
CA ALA A 52 35.73 0.98 40.52
C ALA A 52 35.92 -0.47 41.00
N LEU A 53 35.33 -1.44 40.32
CA LEU A 53 35.51 -2.87 40.62
C LEU A 53 36.98 -3.30 40.45
N SER A 54 37.68 -2.79 39.43
CA SER A 54 39.12 -3.08 39.23
C SER A 54 40.00 -2.52 40.36
N GLN A 55 39.52 -1.48 41.06
CA GLN A 55 40.16 -0.88 42.23
C GLN A 55 39.74 -1.54 43.55
N GLY A 56 38.93 -2.62 43.49
CA GLY A 56 38.49 -3.37 44.67
C GLY A 56 37.31 -2.76 45.42
N ILE A 57 36.61 -1.79 44.83
CA ILE A 57 35.39 -1.23 45.40
C ILE A 57 34.24 -2.22 45.21
N GLU A 58 33.43 -2.44 46.25
CA GLU A 58 32.25 -3.32 46.18
C GLU A 58 31.15 -2.69 45.31
N GLU A 59 30.26 -3.55 44.76
CA GLU A 59 29.16 -3.13 43.89
C GLU A 59 28.28 -2.07 44.57
N GLN A 60 28.01 -0.97 43.87
CA GLN A 60 27.22 0.14 44.37
C GLN A 60 25.80 0.16 43.80
N PRO A 61 24.79 0.59 44.57
CA PRO A 61 23.42 0.70 44.08
C PRO A 61 23.23 1.83 43.07
N ASP A 62 24.09 2.86 43.12
CA ASP A 62 24.08 4.00 42.20
C ASP A 62 25.51 4.47 41.93
N TRP A 63 26.04 4.05 40.79
CA TRP A 63 27.39 4.40 40.34
C TRP A 63 27.55 5.88 40.00
N ALA A 64 26.47 6.57 39.60
CA ALA A 64 26.53 8.01 39.31
C ALA A 64 26.72 8.80 40.61
N LYS A 65 25.93 8.48 41.63
CA LYS A 65 26.05 9.09 42.95
C LYS A 65 27.40 8.77 43.60
N TRP A 66 27.83 7.51 43.54
CA TRP A 66 29.13 7.10 44.08
C TRP A 66 30.28 7.88 43.45
N PHE A 67 30.29 8.02 42.12
CA PHE A 67 31.34 8.76 41.42
C PHE A 67 31.35 10.24 41.85
N ARG A 68 30.17 10.86 41.97
CA ARG A 68 30.03 12.25 42.42
C ARG A 68 30.51 12.47 43.85
N ASP A 69 30.12 11.58 44.76
CA ASP A 69 30.53 11.65 46.16
C ASP A 69 32.05 11.43 46.33
N THR A 70 32.66 10.66 45.42
CA THR A 70 34.09 10.30 45.47
C THR A 70 35.00 11.33 44.79
N THR A 71 34.58 11.84 43.63
CA THR A 71 35.41 12.74 42.78
C THR A 71 35.03 14.21 42.91
N GLY A 72 33.82 14.51 43.40
CA GLY A 72 33.25 15.86 43.41
C GLY A 72 32.73 16.34 42.05
N GLU A 73 32.82 15.52 41.00
CA GLU A 73 32.41 15.83 39.63
C GLU A 73 31.33 14.87 39.12
N GLU A 74 30.58 15.28 38.09
CA GLU A 74 29.63 14.39 37.43
C GLU A 74 30.35 13.38 36.53
N PRO A 75 29.86 12.12 36.41
CA PRO A 75 30.38 11.18 35.42
C PRO A 75 30.29 11.77 34.02
N ASN A 76 31.43 11.88 33.35
CA ASN A 76 31.51 12.38 31.99
C ASN A 76 32.11 11.30 31.08
N TYR A 77 31.36 10.95 30.04
CA TYR A 77 31.71 9.93 29.05
C TYR A 77 33.09 10.17 28.42
N SER A 78 33.34 11.40 27.98
CA SER A 78 34.55 11.82 27.29
C SER A 78 35.78 11.75 28.20
N VAL A 79 35.66 12.27 29.42
CA VAL A 79 36.74 12.26 30.42
C VAL A 79 37.10 10.83 30.83
N LEU A 80 36.09 9.96 30.98
CA LEU A 80 36.31 8.55 31.30
C LEU A 80 36.95 7.79 30.15
N LEU A 81 36.53 8.01 28.89
CA LEU A 81 37.18 7.38 27.75
C LEU A 81 38.62 7.85 27.52
N GLU A 82 38.90 9.14 27.71
CA GLU A 82 40.27 9.69 27.60
C GLU A 82 41.20 9.15 28.69
N SER A 83 40.67 8.93 29.90
CA SER A 83 41.46 8.36 31.00
C SER A 83 41.66 6.84 30.89
N LEU A 84 40.73 6.13 30.25
CA LEU A 84 40.78 4.66 30.13
C LEU A 84 41.55 4.15 28.91
N ALA A 85 41.67 4.96 27.86
CA ALA A 85 42.30 4.57 26.61
C ALA A 85 43.23 5.66 26.09
N THR A 86 44.48 5.29 25.85
CA THR A 86 45.56 6.22 25.49
C THR A 86 45.55 6.52 23.99
N SER A 87 45.02 5.60 23.17
CA SER A 87 44.90 5.75 21.72
C SER A 87 43.45 5.79 21.23
N PRO A 88 43.16 6.44 20.08
CA PRO A 88 41.86 6.38 19.42
C PRO A 88 41.39 4.94 19.11
N GLU A 89 42.33 4.05 18.76
CA GLU A 89 42.06 2.64 18.47
C GLU A 89 41.56 1.87 19.71
N GLU A 90 42.11 2.13 20.89
CA GLU A 90 41.66 1.55 22.16
C GLU A 90 40.26 2.03 22.53
N ARG A 91 39.98 3.34 22.38
CA ARG A 91 38.63 3.91 22.57
C ARG A 91 37.61 3.23 21.66
N ARG A 92 37.96 3.03 20.39
CA ARG A 92 37.13 2.29 19.44
C ARG A 92 36.90 0.85 19.87
N SER A 93 37.93 0.14 20.34
CA SER A 93 37.79 -1.25 20.79
C SER A 93 36.80 -1.39 21.95
N ILE A 94 36.78 -0.42 22.86
CA ILE A 94 35.80 -0.38 23.97
C ILE A 94 34.39 -0.27 23.39
N LEU A 95 34.13 0.69 22.50
CA LEU A 95 32.80 0.89 21.90
C LEU A 95 32.35 -0.26 21.02
N HIS A 96 33.29 -0.87 20.30
CA HIS A 96 33.04 -2.03 19.46
C HIS A 96 32.40 -3.17 20.25
N SER A 97 32.84 -3.40 21.50
CA SER A 97 32.29 -4.45 22.36
C SER A 97 30.82 -4.24 22.74
N TYR A 98 30.35 -2.99 22.80
CA TYR A 98 28.96 -2.67 23.11
C TYR A 98 28.04 -2.71 21.88
N ILE A 99 28.59 -2.48 20.67
CA ILE A 99 27.81 -2.28 19.45
C ILE A 99 27.76 -3.54 18.58
N GLU A 100 28.88 -4.24 18.39
CA GLU A 100 28.90 -5.37 17.47
C GLU A 100 28.30 -6.62 18.12
N PRO A 101 27.38 -7.35 17.45
CA PRO A 101 26.78 -8.55 18.01
C PRO A 101 27.77 -9.71 18.04
N ASP A 102 27.90 -10.31 19.22
CA ASP A 102 28.58 -11.59 19.40
C ASP A 102 27.68 -12.78 18.97
N GLN A 103 28.16 -14.01 19.16
CA GLN A 103 27.40 -15.19 18.76
C GLN A 103 26.10 -15.37 19.57
N SER A 104 26.12 -15.06 20.87
CA SER A 104 24.93 -15.14 21.74
C SER A 104 23.92 -14.06 21.38
N ASP A 105 24.38 -12.84 21.08
CA ASP A 105 23.53 -11.75 20.59
C ASP A 105 22.77 -12.15 19.32
N ARG A 106 23.43 -12.83 18.39
CA ARG A 106 22.80 -13.28 17.12
C ARG A 106 21.77 -14.38 17.34
N GLU A 107 22.08 -15.35 18.21
CA GLU A 107 21.16 -16.46 18.54
C GLU A 107 19.91 -15.96 19.27
N GLU A 108 20.02 -14.90 20.05
CA GLU A 108 18.91 -14.29 20.79
C GLU A 108 18.23 -13.12 20.06
N GLY A 109 18.69 -12.76 18.85
CA GLY A 109 18.12 -11.66 18.07
C GLY A 109 18.34 -10.27 18.68
N ARG A 110 19.47 -10.06 19.38
CA ARG A 110 19.90 -8.76 19.91
C ARG A 110 20.69 -7.97 18.87
N LYS A 111 20.78 -6.64 19.05
CA LYS A 111 21.51 -5.71 18.17
C LYS A 111 21.11 -5.82 16.69
N ILE A 112 19.81 -6.05 16.47
CA ILE A 112 19.16 -6.01 15.15
C ILE A 112 18.25 -4.77 15.06
N PRO A 113 17.85 -4.33 13.85
CA PRO A 113 16.99 -3.16 13.72
C PRO A 113 15.67 -3.35 14.46
N THR A 114 15.31 -2.37 15.28
CA THR A 114 14.08 -2.39 16.09
C THR A 114 12.84 -2.05 15.25
N PRO A 115 11.62 -2.25 15.77
CA PRO A 115 10.41 -1.78 15.11
C PRO A 115 10.44 -0.29 14.75
N ALA A 116 11.08 0.56 15.56
CA ALA A 116 11.28 1.97 15.20
C ALA A 116 12.11 2.14 13.92
N HIS A 117 13.22 1.41 13.78
CA HIS A 117 14.07 1.46 12.60
C HIS A 117 13.30 0.99 11.36
N GLN A 118 12.56 -0.11 11.48
CA GLN A 118 11.73 -0.65 10.40
C GLN A 118 10.62 0.33 9.98
N ALA A 119 9.96 0.97 10.95
CA ALA A 119 8.92 1.96 10.68
C ALA A 119 9.48 3.21 9.99
N ILE A 120 10.65 3.70 10.41
CA ILE A 120 11.35 4.79 9.71
C ILE A 120 11.71 4.35 8.27
N ALA A 121 12.25 3.15 8.09
CA ALA A 121 12.58 2.62 6.77
C ALA A 121 11.34 2.51 5.85
N SER A 122 10.19 2.10 6.39
CA SER A 122 8.91 2.10 5.66
C SER A 122 8.47 3.52 5.24
N LEU A 123 8.59 4.50 6.14
CA LEU A 123 8.30 5.91 5.84
C LEU A 123 9.26 6.49 4.78
N VAL A 124 10.52 6.05 4.77
CA VAL A 124 11.49 6.41 3.73
C VAL A 124 11.15 5.75 2.39
N ARG A 125 10.89 4.44 2.38
CA ARG A 125 10.50 3.68 1.17
C ARG A 125 9.27 4.30 0.51
N SER A 126 8.29 4.72 1.30
CA SER A 126 7.08 5.37 0.81
C SER A 126 7.30 6.83 0.40
N GLY A 127 8.51 7.39 0.62
CA GLY A 127 8.94 8.73 0.19
C GLY A 127 8.54 9.86 1.14
N HIS A 128 8.03 9.54 2.34
CA HIS A 128 7.58 10.53 3.32
C HIS A 128 8.74 11.16 4.08
N ILE A 129 9.80 10.41 4.32
CA ILE A 129 11.05 10.87 4.92
C ILE A 129 12.18 10.66 3.92
N ARG A 130 13.06 11.65 3.77
CA ARG A 130 14.20 11.56 2.84
C ARG A 130 15.54 11.84 3.50
N VAL A 131 15.53 12.43 4.69
CA VAL A 131 16.74 12.79 5.44
C VAL A 131 16.66 12.20 6.84
N ILE A 132 17.71 11.49 7.23
CA ILE A 132 17.91 10.99 8.58
C ILE A 132 19.24 11.55 9.09
N ILE A 133 19.21 12.16 10.28
CA ILE A 133 20.37 12.65 11.00
C ILE A 133 20.52 11.79 12.24
N THR A 134 21.71 11.26 12.50
CA THR A 134 21.95 10.44 13.69
C THR A 134 23.26 10.76 14.38
N THR A 135 23.24 10.67 15.71
CA THR A 135 24.43 10.66 16.57
C THR A 135 24.88 9.23 16.88
N ASN A 136 24.21 8.20 16.34
CA ASN A 136 24.52 6.81 16.64
C ASN A 136 25.64 6.30 15.73
N PHE A 137 26.52 5.50 16.32
CA PHE A 137 27.62 4.85 15.61
C PHE A 137 27.21 3.53 14.95
N ASP A 138 26.16 2.87 15.49
CA ASP A 138 25.66 1.59 15.03
C ASP A 138 25.14 1.63 13.57
N ARG A 139 24.92 0.45 12.97
CA ARG A 139 24.45 0.31 11.58
C ARG A 139 22.98 -0.14 11.45
N LEU A 140 22.19 -0.01 12.52
CA LEU A 140 20.84 -0.56 12.56
C LEU A 140 19.91 0.15 11.57
N MET A 141 20.06 1.46 11.40
CA MET A 141 19.25 2.22 10.45
C MET A 141 19.59 1.85 9.00
N GLU A 142 20.87 1.70 8.67
CA GLU A 142 21.33 1.26 7.35
C GLU A 142 20.80 -0.14 7.01
N ASN A 143 20.82 -1.06 7.98
CA ASN A 143 20.33 -2.42 7.79
C ASN A 143 18.82 -2.44 7.55
N ALA A 144 18.03 -1.71 8.35
CA ALA A 144 16.59 -1.59 8.14
C ALA A 144 16.25 -0.98 6.77
N LEU A 145 16.98 0.04 6.32
CA LEU A 145 16.75 0.64 4.99
C LEU A 145 16.98 -0.38 3.88
N ARG A 146 18.08 -1.15 3.94
CA ARG A 146 18.37 -2.21 2.96
C ARG A 146 17.36 -3.34 2.98
N GLU A 147 16.90 -3.77 4.16
CA GLU A 147 15.82 -4.77 4.31
C GLU A 147 14.52 -4.32 3.61
N TYR A 148 14.25 -3.02 3.59
CA TYR A 148 13.12 -2.41 2.89
C TYR A 148 13.40 -2.06 1.42
N GLY A 149 14.56 -2.46 0.89
CA GLY A 149 14.96 -2.22 -0.51
C GLY A 149 15.33 -0.77 -0.82
N VAL A 150 15.74 0.00 0.20
CA VAL A 150 16.22 1.39 0.04
C VAL A 150 17.73 1.40 0.25
N GLU A 151 18.46 1.91 -0.74
CA GLU A 151 19.91 2.08 -0.65
C GLU A 151 20.23 3.53 -0.21
N PRO A 152 20.68 3.77 1.04
CA PRO A 152 20.91 5.12 1.52
C PRO A 152 22.27 5.69 1.10
N THR A 153 22.30 7.00 0.86
CA THR A 153 23.54 7.78 0.75
C THR A 153 24.03 8.09 2.16
N VAL A 154 24.99 7.30 2.64
CA VAL A 154 25.54 7.41 4.00
C VAL A 154 26.70 8.39 4.03
N VAL A 155 26.57 9.43 4.86
CA VAL A 155 27.61 10.43 5.11
C VAL A 155 28.06 10.37 6.56
N SER A 156 29.24 9.80 6.77
CA SER A 156 29.86 9.62 8.10
C SER A 156 31.20 10.33 8.26
N SER A 157 31.69 11.03 7.22
CA SER A 157 32.91 11.84 7.27
C SER A 157 32.81 13.03 6.31
N VAL A 158 33.69 14.03 6.48
CA VAL A 158 33.80 15.19 5.58
C VAL A 158 34.18 14.77 4.15
N ASP A 159 35.01 13.74 3.99
CA ASP A 159 35.35 13.20 2.67
C ASP A 159 34.15 12.53 2.01
N ALA A 160 33.38 11.76 2.79
CA ALA A 160 32.12 11.17 2.31
C ALA A 160 31.12 12.25 1.91
N LEU A 161 31.05 13.37 2.66
CA LEU A 161 30.20 14.50 2.31
C LEU A 161 30.60 15.15 0.97
N LYS A 162 31.91 15.27 0.69
CA LYS A 162 32.40 15.84 -0.58
C LYS A 162 32.11 14.94 -1.79
N GLY A 163 32.15 13.62 -1.59
CA GLY A 163 31.85 12.63 -2.63
C GLY A 163 30.38 12.27 -2.76
N ALA A 164 29.54 12.63 -1.78
CA ALA A 164 28.12 12.31 -1.77
C ALA A 164 27.35 13.18 -2.75
N GLU A 165 26.32 12.59 -3.36
CA GLU A 165 25.30 13.35 -4.06
C GLU A 165 24.55 14.29 -3.10
N PRO A 166 24.04 15.45 -3.58
CA PRO A 166 23.22 16.32 -2.76
C PRO A 166 21.99 15.60 -2.20
N PHE A 167 21.62 15.88 -0.94
CA PHE A 167 20.46 15.27 -0.29
C PHE A 167 19.15 15.45 -1.06
N SER A 168 19.03 16.51 -1.88
CA SER A 168 17.87 16.76 -2.74
C SER A 168 17.67 15.70 -3.82
N HIS A 169 18.74 15.02 -4.25
CA HIS A 169 18.73 13.99 -5.29
C HIS A 169 18.77 12.57 -4.73
N SER A 170 19.15 12.41 -3.46
CA SER A 170 19.18 11.10 -2.81
C SER A 170 17.79 10.59 -2.47
N GLN A 171 17.57 9.28 -2.61
CA GLN A 171 16.35 8.62 -2.15
C GLN A 171 16.25 8.63 -0.62
N CYS A 172 17.38 8.43 0.06
CA CYS A 172 17.51 8.54 1.50
C CYS A 172 18.91 9.02 1.86
N TYR A 173 19.02 10.21 2.43
CA TYR A 173 20.27 10.79 2.89
C TYR A 173 20.45 10.53 4.39
N LEU A 174 21.44 9.72 4.76
CA LEU A 174 21.74 9.37 6.15
C LEU A 174 23.02 10.06 6.62
N LEU A 175 22.88 11.11 7.42
CA LEU A 175 23.98 11.87 8.00
C LEU A 175 24.31 11.34 9.40
N LYS A 176 25.50 10.75 9.56
CA LYS A 176 26.05 10.28 10.85
C LYS A 176 27.04 11.31 11.38
N LEU A 177 26.62 12.11 12.35
CA LEU A 177 27.38 13.26 12.83
C LEU A 177 28.66 12.86 13.55
N HIS A 178 28.60 11.82 14.37
CA HIS A 178 29.73 11.38 15.18
C HIS A 178 30.57 10.29 14.49
N GLY A 179 30.15 9.83 13.31
CA GLY A 179 30.87 8.85 12.50
C GLY A 179 30.27 7.44 12.53
N ASP A 180 31.07 6.45 12.14
CA ASP A 180 30.70 5.03 12.08
C ASP A 180 31.69 4.24 12.94
N TYR A 181 31.19 3.30 13.74
CA TYR A 181 32.02 2.47 14.63
C TYR A 181 33.14 1.70 13.90
N LYS A 182 33.05 1.52 12.57
CA LYS A 182 34.08 0.88 11.73
C LYS A 182 35.13 1.85 11.16
N ASP A 183 34.96 3.17 11.28
CA ASP A 183 35.96 4.18 10.92
C ASP A 183 36.84 4.50 12.16
N ALA A 184 38.08 4.93 11.97
CA ALA A 184 38.96 5.36 13.07
C ALA A 184 38.70 6.82 13.48
N ARG A 185 37.96 7.58 12.66
CA ARG A 185 37.72 9.03 12.80
C ARG A 185 36.43 9.37 13.54
N ILE A 186 36.09 8.59 14.56
CA ILE A 186 34.85 8.74 15.33
C ILE A 186 35.02 9.90 16.32
N LEU A 187 34.05 10.82 16.39
CA LEU A 187 34.04 11.93 17.34
C LEU A 187 33.43 11.44 18.66
N ASN A 188 34.24 11.28 19.71
CA ASN A 188 33.83 10.66 20.98
C ASN A 188 34.18 11.45 22.23
N THR A 189 34.98 12.52 22.12
CA THR A 189 35.41 13.33 23.26
C THR A 189 34.78 14.72 23.25
N ASP A 190 34.72 15.38 24.40
CA ASP A 190 34.19 16.74 24.53
C ASP A 190 34.98 17.72 23.65
N SER A 191 36.30 17.51 23.53
CA SER A 191 37.14 18.30 22.63
C SER A 191 36.78 18.14 21.15
N GLU A 192 36.35 16.93 20.74
CA GLU A 192 35.90 16.59 19.39
C GLU A 192 34.44 16.98 19.12
N LEU A 193 33.60 17.07 20.16
CA LEU A 193 32.17 17.43 20.10
C LEU A 193 31.89 18.92 20.37
N ASN A 194 32.91 19.71 20.67
CA ASN A 194 32.80 21.15 20.89
C ASN A 194 32.49 21.93 19.60
N ALA A 195 32.98 21.47 18.45
CA ALA A 195 32.72 22.10 17.16
C ALA A 195 32.71 21.08 16.02
N TYR A 196 31.71 21.17 15.15
CA TYR A 196 31.69 20.40 13.91
C TYR A 196 32.54 21.08 12.82
N PRO A 197 33.04 20.30 11.83
CA PRO A 197 33.65 20.87 10.64
C PRO A 197 32.69 21.85 9.94
N LYS A 198 33.24 22.90 9.31
CA LYS A 198 32.45 23.95 8.64
C LYS A 198 31.50 23.39 7.57
N GLU A 199 31.90 22.31 6.92
CA GLU A 199 31.10 21.60 5.92
C GLU A 199 29.86 20.94 6.54
N TYR A 200 29.99 20.35 7.73
CA TYR A 200 28.86 19.80 8.49
C TYR A 200 27.95 20.90 9.00
N ASP A 201 28.52 21.98 9.54
CA ASP A 201 27.75 23.15 9.96
C ASP A 201 26.93 23.74 8.80
N SER A 202 27.54 23.91 7.63
CA SER A 202 26.85 24.43 6.43
C SER A 202 25.72 23.50 5.97
N LEU A 203 25.91 22.18 6.07
CA LEU A 203 24.87 21.20 5.75
C LEU A 203 23.73 21.23 6.78
N LEU A 204 24.06 21.25 8.07
CA LEU A 204 23.09 21.28 9.16
C LEU A 204 22.26 22.55 9.12
N ASP A 205 22.88 23.71 8.84
CA ASP A 205 22.18 24.98 8.68
C ASP A 205 21.12 24.89 7.57
N ARG A 206 21.45 24.23 6.45
CA ARG A 206 20.48 23.95 5.37
C ARG A 206 19.41 22.96 5.78
N LEU A 207 19.79 21.82 6.36
CA LEU A 207 18.83 20.79 6.77
C LEU A 207 17.80 21.35 7.76
N PHE A 208 18.26 22.12 8.74
CA PHE A 208 17.40 22.73 9.75
C PHE A 208 16.63 23.99 9.28
N ASP A 209 16.99 24.60 8.14
CA ASP A 209 16.21 25.68 7.50
C ASP A 209 15.15 25.12 6.53
N GLU A 210 15.52 24.05 5.81
CA GLU A 210 14.73 23.49 4.70
C GLU A 210 13.74 22.40 5.14
N HIS A 211 13.92 21.77 6.32
CA HIS A 211 13.09 20.63 6.77
C HIS A 211 12.34 20.87 8.08
N GLY A 212 11.20 20.18 8.22
CA GLY A 212 10.60 19.92 9.53
C GLY A 212 11.40 18.84 10.26
N LEU A 213 11.38 18.83 11.59
CA LEU A 213 12.19 17.87 12.37
C LEU A 213 11.34 16.98 13.26
N ILE A 214 11.67 15.69 13.26
CA ILE A 214 11.16 14.69 14.21
C ILE A 214 12.34 14.23 15.04
N ILE A 215 12.42 14.65 16.30
CA ILE A 215 13.54 14.38 17.19
C ILE A 215 13.15 13.24 18.13
N CYS A 216 13.92 12.15 18.11
CA CYS A 216 13.69 10.99 18.96
C CYS A 216 15.00 10.43 19.54
N GLY A 217 15.03 10.15 20.84
CA GLY A 217 16.18 9.50 21.49
C GLY A 217 17.45 10.36 21.62
N TRP A 218 17.39 11.66 21.29
CA TRP A 218 18.46 12.63 21.54
C TRP A 218 18.12 13.48 22.79
N SER A 219 19.04 13.52 23.76
CA SER A 219 18.84 14.23 25.03
C SER A 219 19.03 15.73 24.92
N GLY A 220 19.77 16.22 23.93
CA GLY A 220 20.06 17.63 23.76
C GLY A 220 20.97 18.25 24.83
N GLU A 221 21.55 17.50 25.75
CA GLU A 221 22.32 18.06 26.89
C GLU A 221 23.82 18.22 26.56
N TRP A 222 24.45 17.15 26.07
CA TRP A 222 25.93 17.05 26.03
C TRP A 222 26.56 17.34 24.66
N ASP A 223 25.78 17.31 23.57
CA ASP A 223 26.30 17.55 22.22
C ASP A 223 26.35 19.05 21.90
N HIS A 224 27.40 19.73 22.36
CA HIS A 224 27.54 21.19 22.24
C HIS A 224 27.53 21.67 20.78
N ALA A 225 28.18 20.96 19.86
CA ALA A 225 28.20 21.32 18.44
C ALA A 225 26.81 21.19 17.78
N LEU A 226 26.07 20.11 18.03
CA LEU A 226 24.72 19.95 17.50
C LEU A 226 23.74 20.95 18.12
N ARG A 227 23.88 21.23 19.43
CA ARG A 227 23.12 22.31 20.11
C ARG A 227 23.38 23.65 19.42
N ALA A 228 24.64 23.99 19.17
CA ALA A 228 25.01 25.22 18.48
C ALA A 228 24.39 25.27 17.06
N ALA A 229 24.48 24.19 16.28
CA ALA A 229 23.84 24.11 14.96
C ALA A 229 22.32 24.31 15.02
N PHE A 230 21.68 23.75 16.03
CA PHE A 230 20.24 23.89 16.25
C PHE A 230 19.82 25.35 16.56
N LEU A 231 20.65 26.06 17.33
CA LEU A 231 20.48 27.47 17.72
C LEU A 231 20.85 28.48 16.62
N ARG A 232 21.75 28.11 15.70
CA ARG A 232 22.19 28.98 14.59
C ARG A 232 21.13 29.16 13.50
N ALA A 233 20.23 28.20 13.33
CA ALA A 233 19.16 28.30 12.35
C ALA A 233 17.89 28.86 13.03
N PRO A 234 17.53 30.14 12.83
CA PRO A 234 16.39 30.76 13.52
C PRO A 234 15.04 30.47 12.85
N ASN A 235 15.06 29.93 11.63
CA ASN A 235 13.89 29.82 10.79
C ASN A 235 12.96 28.69 11.25
N ARG A 236 11.67 28.89 11.04
CA ARG A 236 10.60 28.00 11.51
C ARG A 236 9.59 27.72 10.39
N ARG A 237 10.09 27.48 9.16
CA ARG A 237 9.26 27.22 7.97
C ARG A 237 8.38 25.99 8.16
N TYR A 238 8.94 24.96 8.79
CA TYR A 238 8.27 23.70 9.10
C TYR A 238 8.35 23.40 10.59
N SER A 239 7.41 22.61 11.09
CA SER A 239 7.30 22.33 12.53
C SER A 239 8.36 21.36 13.03
N VAL A 240 8.78 21.54 14.27
CA VAL A 240 9.64 20.62 15.01
C VAL A 240 8.79 19.85 16.02
N PHE A 241 8.95 18.54 16.05
CA PHE A 241 8.33 17.65 17.03
C PHE A 241 9.45 16.95 17.80
N TRP A 242 9.37 16.98 19.13
CA TRP A 242 10.38 16.39 20.01
C TRP A 242 9.72 15.35 20.91
N THR A 243 10.13 14.10 20.77
CA THR A 243 9.59 13.02 21.60
C THR A 243 10.36 12.91 22.91
N THR A 244 9.65 12.77 24.03
CA THR A 244 10.24 12.58 25.36
C THR A 244 9.47 11.52 26.13
N ARG A 245 10.15 10.77 27.01
CA ARG A 245 9.50 9.82 27.93
C ARG A 245 8.93 10.49 29.17
N ASP A 246 9.65 11.50 29.64
CA ASP A 246 9.29 12.31 30.80
C ASP A 246 9.28 13.80 30.35
N SER A 247 9.87 14.68 31.15
CA SER A 247 10.12 16.06 30.73
C SER A 247 11.46 16.19 29.99
N LEU A 248 11.56 17.19 29.13
CA LEU A 248 12.85 17.57 28.56
C LEU A 248 13.76 18.12 29.66
N GLY A 249 15.05 17.79 29.59
CA GLY A 249 16.07 18.41 30.45
C GLY A 249 16.24 19.89 30.14
N VAL A 250 16.94 20.62 31.02
CA VAL A 250 17.11 22.08 30.92
C VAL A 250 17.74 22.49 29.58
N GLY A 251 18.75 21.74 29.13
CA GLY A 251 19.40 21.99 27.85
C GLY A 251 18.44 21.75 26.68
N ALA A 252 17.69 20.64 26.68
CA ALA A 252 16.72 20.37 25.63
C ALA A 252 15.55 21.38 25.62
N GLN A 253 15.11 21.86 26.77
CA GLN A 253 14.01 22.83 26.89
C GLN A 253 14.38 24.17 26.23
N GLU A 254 15.63 24.61 26.35
CA GLU A 254 16.15 25.79 25.66
C GLU A 254 15.99 25.65 24.14
N LEU A 255 16.42 24.52 23.59
CA LEU A 255 16.33 24.23 22.15
C LEU A 255 14.87 24.12 21.68
N ALA A 256 14.04 23.42 22.45
CA ALA A 256 12.61 23.29 22.19
C ALA A 256 11.93 24.66 22.17
N THR A 257 12.27 25.55 23.11
CA THR A 257 11.76 26.93 23.15
C THR A 257 12.24 27.74 21.95
N HIS A 258 13.52 27.64 21.60
CA HIS A 258 14.12 28.33 20.46
C HIS A 258 13.42 27.98 19.14
N ARG A 259 13.04 26.71 18.92
CA ARG A 259 12.34 26.27 17.70
C ARG A 259 10.82 26.17 17.82
N ARG A 260 10.23 26.46 18.99
CA ARG A 260 8.82 26.19 19.29
C ARG A 260 8.44 24.73 19.00
N ALA A 261 9.30 23.81 19.44
CA ALA A 261 9.08 22.39 19.26
C ALA A 261 7.80 21.95 19.98
N LYS A 262 7.04 21.07 19.34
CA LYS A 262 5.89 20.41 19.95
C LYS A 262 6.38 19.14 20.64
N GLU A 263 6.25 19.10 21.96
CA GLU A 263 6.61 17.94 22.75
C GLU A 263 5.57 16.82 22.56
N ILE A 264 6.04 15.60 22.33
CA ILE A 264 5.22 14.40 22.25
C ILE A 264 5.68 13.44 23.34
N GLN A 265 4.78 13.14 24.28
CA GLN A 265 5.01 12.14 25.32
C GLN A 265 4.94 10.74 24.70
N ILE A 266 5.98 9.93 24.91
CA ILE A 266 6.12 8.57 24.37
C ILE A 266 6.51 7.59 25.47
N THR A 267 6.05 6.35 25.38
CA THR A 267 6.51 5.24 26.23
C THR A 267 7.85 4.68 25.73
N GLY A 268 8.05 4.69 24.42
CA GLY A 268 9.26 4.24 23.74
C GLY A 268 9.21 4.55 22.25
N ALA A 269 10.38 4.54 21.61
CA ALA A 269 10.50 4.91 20.19
C ALA A 269 9.81 3.89 19.26
N ASP A 270 9.85 2.59 19.60
CA ASP A 270 9.25 1.51 18.81
C ASP A 270 7.73 1.68 18.66
N GLN A 271 7.03 1.98 19.75
CA GLN A 271 5.59 2.22 19.73
C GLN A 271 5.28 3.52 18.96
N PHE A 272 6.05 4.59 19.21
CA PHE A 272 5.83 5.88 18.57
C PHE A 272 5.93 5.80 17.04
N PHE A 273 7.02 5.25 16.51
CA PHE A 273 7.23 5.20 15.07
C PHE A 273 6.29 4.19 14.39
N SER A 274 5.98 3.06 15.03
CA SER A 274 4.97 2.11 14.52
C SER A 274 3.59 2.76 14.37
N VAL A 275 3.14 3.51 15.38
CA VAL A 275 1.83 4.21 15.33
C VAL A 275 1.87 5.36 14.32
N LEU A 276 2.99 6.09 14.22
CA LEU A 276 3.17 7.14 13.24
C LEU A 276 3.07 6.58 11.81
N GLN A 277 3.78 5.48 11.52
CA GLN A 277 3.71 4.78 10.24
C GLN A 277 2.27 4.39 9.90
N GLN A 278 1.58 3.71 10.81
CA GLN A 278 0.20 3.26 10.59
C GLN A 278 -0.75 4.44 10.29
N LYS A 279 -0.61 5.56 11.01
CA LYS A 279 -1.41 6.77 10.77
C LYS A 279 -1.13 7.39 9.40
N VAL A 280 0.14 7.49 9.00
CA VAL A 280 0.53 7.99 7.68
C VAL A 280 -0.04 7.10 6.57
N GLU A 281 0.06 5.78 6.70
CA GLU A 281 -0.51 4.83 5.74
C GLU A 281 -2.04 4.96 5.62
N THR A 282 -2.73 5.06 6.75
CA THR A 282 -4.20 5.24 6.78
C THR A 282 -4.62 6.54 6.09
N LEU A 283 -3.90 7.63 6.34
CA LEU A 283 -4.18 8.93 5.74
C LEU A 283 -3.90 8.92 4.22
N GLU A 284 -2.82 8.29 3.77
CA GLU A 284 -2.53 8.11 2.33
C GLU A 284 -3.59 7.27 1.62
N GLN A 285 -4.05 6.18 2.24
CA GLN A 285 -5.15 5.37 1.71
C GLN A 285 -6.43 6.22 1.54
N SER A 286 -6.76 7.03 2.55
CA SER A 286 -7.91 7.93 2.48
C SER A 286 -7.79 9.01 1.39
N ARG A 287 -6.57 9.54 1.14
CA ARG A 287 -6.31 10.52 0.08
C ARG A 287 -6.41 9.89 -1.31
N ARG A 288 -5.91 8.66 -1.49
CA ARG A 288 -6.04 7.92 -2.76
C ARG A 288 -7.50 7.61 -3.08
N GLN A 289 -8.31 7.42 -2.04
CA GLN A 289 -9.74 7.20 -2.15
C GLN A 289 -10.56 8.49 -2.28
N ASN A 290 -9.98 9.68 -2.51
CA ASN A 290 -10.69 10.97 -2.42
C ASN A 290 -12.05 10.93 -3.15
N PRO A 291 -13.17 10.74 -2.40
CA PRO A 291 -14.46 10.45 -3.01
C PRO A 291 -14.96 11.65 -3.83
N LEU A 292 -14.51 12.86 -3.47
CA LEU A 292 -14.85 14.09 -4.19
C LEU A 292 -14.30 14.08 -5.62
N SER A 293 -13.13 13.47 -5.86
CA SER A 293 -12.58 13.37 -7.22
C SER A 293 -13.36 12.36 -8.08
N ILE A 294 -13.75 11.23 -7.50
CA ILE A 294 -14.52 10.18 -8.17
C ILE A 294 -15.92 10.70 -8.51
N GLU A 295 -16.58 11.36 -7.55
CA GLU A 295 -17.91 11.97 -7.77
C GLU A 295 -17.86 13.08 -8.82
N LEU A 296 -16.79 13.87 -8.91
CA LEU A 296 -16.62 14.87 -9.98
C LEU A 296 -16.50 14.22 -11.37
N LEU A 297 -15.75 13.13 -11.49
CA LEU A 297 -15.63 12.36 -12.73
C LEU A 297 -16.98 11.77 -13.14
N ILE A 298 -17.70 11.13 -12.21
CA ILE A 298 -19.03 10.57 -12.42
C ILE A 298 -20.03 11.64 -12.86
N ASN A 299 -20.05 12.79 -12.19
CA ASN A 299 -20.95 13.90 -12.53
C ASN A 299 -20.59 14.51 -13.89
N SER A 300 -19.31 14.56 -14.24
CA SER A 300 -18.87 14.98 -15.57
C SER A 300 -19.33 13.99 -16.65
N ALA A 301 -19.17 12.68 -16.43
CA ALA A 301 -19.66 11.64 -17.33
C ALA A 301 -21.19 11.73 -17.52
N LYS A 302 -21.96 11.89 -16.43
CA LYS A 302 -23.42 12.11 -16.47
C LYS A 302 -23.81 13.38 -17.23
N ARG A 303 -23.04 14.46 -17.11
CA ARG A 303 -23.29 15.70 -17.83
C ARG A 303 -22.99 15.57 -19.32
N TYR A 304 -21.89 14.92 -19.67
CA TYR A 304 -21.44 14.80 -21.06
C TYR A 304 -22.27 13.80 -21.86
N ILE A 305 -22.77 12.73 -21.23
CA ILE A 305 -23.68 11.78 -21.89
C ILE A 305 -25.04 12.40 -22.22
N ALA A 306 -25.47 13.40 -21.46
CA ALA A 306 -26.80 14.00 -21.60
C ALA A 306 -26.99 14.80 -22.90
N LYS A 307 -25.91 15.25 -23.54
CA LYS A 307 -25.99 16.05 -24.77
C LYS A 307 -24.88 15.69 -25.76
N ALA A 308 -25.26 15.54 -27.03
CA ALA A 308 -24.33 15.22 -28.11
C ALA A 308 -23.22 16.27 -28.34
N GLU A 309 -23.42 17.52 -27.89
CA GLU A 309 -22.41 18.59 -27.96
C GLU A 309 -21.15 18.29 -27.14
N TYR A 310 -21.25 17.43 -26.12
CA TYR A 310 -20.13 17.06 -25.25
C TYR A 310 -19.41 15.77 -25.64
N ARG A 311 -19.65 15.25 -26.86
CA ARG A 311 -19.08 13.96 -27.29
C ARG A 311 -17.56 13.90 -27.21
N VAL A 312 -16.88 15.02 -27.51
CA VAL A 312 -15.41 15.10 -27.49
C VAL A 312 -14.91 15.09 -26.05
N GLN A 313 -15.54 15.86 -25.17
CA GLN A 313 -15.21 15.91 -23.75
C GLN A 313 -15.48 14.58 -23.04
N LEU A 314 -16.49 13.83 -23.51
CA LEU A 314 -16.73 12.47 -23.04
C LEU A 314 -15.56 11.55 -23.41
N ASP A 315 -15.17 11.55 -24.69
CA ASP A 315 -14.07 10.72 -25.18
C ASP A 315 -12.73 11.05 -24.49
N GLU A 316 -12.41 12.34 -24.34
CA GLU A 316 -11.22 12.82 -23.61
C GLU A 316 -11.25 12.39 -22.12
N LEU A 317 -12.40 12.49 -21.46
CA LEU A 317 -12.56 12.09 -20.06
C LEU A 317 -12.25 10.60 -19.85
N PHE A 318 -12.77 9.75 -20.73
CA PHE A 318 -12.54 8.30 -20.66
C PHE A 318 -11.12 7.92 -21.07
N SER A 319 -10.57 8.57 -22.09
CA SER A 319 -9.19 8.37 -22.54
C SER A 319 -8.21 8.70 -21.42
N GLN A 320 -8.32 9.89 -20.81
CA GLN A 320 -7.46 10.31 -19.71
C GLN A 320 -7.59 9.38 -18.49
N SER A 321 -8.82 8.96 -18.16
CA SER A 321 -9.04 8.06 -17.03
C SER A 321 -8.48 6.66 -17.28
N THR A 322 -8.49 6.20 -18.54
CA THR A 322 -7.90 4.93 -18.95
C THR A 322 -6.38 5.00 -18.91
N GLU A 323 -5.76 6.07 -19.42
CA GLU A 323 -4.31 6.30 -19.34
C GLU A 323 -3.82 6.32 -17.89
N GLN A 324 -4.50 7.07 -17.01
CA GLN A 324 -4.17 7.10 -15.58
C GLN A 324 -4.29 5.73 -14.90
N LEU A 325 -5.27 4.92 -15.31
CA LEU A 325 -5.41 3.57 -14.81
C LEU A 325 -4.23 2.70 -15.28
N LEU A 326 -3.89 2.75 -16.57
CA LEU A 326 -2.76 2.00 -17.14
C LEU A 326 -1.43 2.32 -16.44
N GLU A 327 -1.14 3.61 -16.22
CA GLU A 327 0.07 4.04 -15.48
C GLU A 327 0.12 3.45 -14.07
N LYS A 328 -1.01 3.39 -13.37
CA LYS A 328 -1.09 2.86 -12.00
C LYS A 328 -0.98 1.34 -11.93
N ILE A 329 -1.45 0.61 -12.95
CA ILE A 329 -1.37 -0.87 -12.98
C ILE A 329 -0.05 -1.39 -13.57
N ASP A 330 0.71 -0.55 -14.27
CA ASP A 330 2.08 -0.84 -14.72
C ASP A 330 3.15 -0.40 -13.71
N ALA A 331 2.75 0.10 -12.54
CA ALA A 331 3.66 0.47 -11.48
C ALA A 331 4.45 -0.73 -10.92
N SER A 332 5.68 -0.48 -10.48
CA SER A 332 6.64 -1.51 -10.03
C SER A 332 6.17 -2.33 -8.82
N ASN A 333 5.22 -1.80 -8.04
CA ASN A 333 4.59 -2.50 -6.92
C ASN A 333 3.72 -3.70 -7.35
N LEU A 334 3.41 -3.84 -8.64
CA LEU A 334 2.66 -4.98 -9.18
C LEU A 334 3.55 -6.00 -9.93
N ALA A 335 4.85 -6.05 -9.61
CA ALA A 335 5.78 -7.00 -10.21
C ALA A 335 5.25 -8.46 -10.12
N CYS A 336 5.38 -9.19 -11.24
CA CYS A 336 4.85 -10.55 -11.35
C CYS A 336 5.84 -11.63 -10.84
N GLN A 337 7.08 -11.28 -10.49
CA GLN A 337 8.06 -12.24 -9.93
C GLN A 337 8.00 -12.41 -8.40
N VAL A 338 7.06 -11.73 -7.74
CA VAL A 338 6.91 -11.79 -6.27
C VAL A 338 6.35 -13.15 -5.84
N GLN A 339 6.89 -13.70 -4.75
CA GLN A 339 6.39 -14.92 -4.11
C GLN A 339 4.90 -14.78 -3.76
N TRP A 340 4.15 -15.88 -3.87
CA TRP A 340 2.74 -15.87 -3.52
C TRP A 340 2.54 -15.84 -2.01
N SER A 341 1.63 -15.00 -1.54
CA SER A 341 1.07 -15.05 -0.18
C SER A 341 -0.38 -14.59 -0.19
N GLN A 342 -1.16 -15.01 0.81
CA GLN A 342 -2.56 -14.59 0.95
C GLN A 342 -2.69 -13.09 1.19
N ASP A 343 -1.79 -12.50 1.99
CA ASP A 343 -1.80 -11.06 2.28
C ASP A 343 -1.45 -10.23 1.04
N GLU A 344 -0.48 -10.66 0.24
CA GLU A 344 -0.12 -10.01 -1.01
C GLU A 344 -1.27 -10.11 -2.03
N PHE A 345 -1.94 -11.26 -2.12
CA PHE A 345 -3.12 -11.43 -2.97
C PHE A 345 -4.21 -10.43 -2.57
N ARG A 346 -4.57 -10.34 -1.29
CA ARG A 346 -5.59 -9.41 -0.79
C ARG A 346 -5.20 -7.95 -1.05
N SER A 347 -3.95 -7.59 -0.78
CA SER A 347 -3.44 -6.23 -1.02
C SER A 347 -3.52 -5.85 -2.50
N ARG A 348 -3.15 -6.76 -3.42
CA ARG A 348 -3.23 -6.52 -4.86
C ARG A 348 -4.67 -6.39 -5.37
N ILE A 349 -5.59 -7.24 -4.90
CA ILE A 349 -7.01 -7.16 -5.27
C ILE A 349 -7.60 -5.81 -4.86
N GLN A 350 -7.38 -5.40 -3.60
CA GLN A 350 -7.81 -4.09 -3.10
C GLN A 350 -7.17 -2.94 -3.89
N TYR A 351 -5.89 -3.08 -4.26
CA TYR A 351 -5.22 -2.08 -5.09
C TYR A 351 -5.89 -1.97 -6.47
N TYR A 352 -6.08 -3.09 -7.20
CA TYR A 352 -6.74 -3.10 -8.51
C TYR A 352 -8.14 -2.49 -8.44
N GLU A 353 -8.92 -2.83 -7.42
CA GLU A 353 -10.26 -2.27 -7.21
C GLU A 353 -10.21 -0.76 -7.01
N SER A 354 -9.33 -0.29 -6.11
CA SER A 354 -9.21 1.14 -5.80
C SER A 354 -8.83 1.99 -7.01
N VAL A 355 -7.92 1.50 -7.86
CA VAL A 355 -7.47 2.26 -9.04
C VAL A 355 -8.46 2.17 -10.19
N THR A 356 -9.22 1.07 -10.28
CA THR A 356 -10.20 0.84 -11.36
C THR A 356 -11.56 1.46 -11.06
N GLU A 357 -11.91 1.66 -9.79
CA GLU A 357 -13.22 2.18 -9.34
C GLU A 357 -13.71 3.39 -10.15
N PRO A 358 -12.91 4.46 -10.36
CA PRO A 358 -13.41 5.65 -11.05
C PRO A 358 -13.85 5.34 -12.48
N LEU A 359 -13.03 4.60 -13.23
CA LEU A 359 -13.33 4.21 -14.60
C LEU A 359 -14.52 3.25 -14.65
N ALA A 360 -14.56 2.23 -13.78
CA ALA A 360 -15.66 1.26 -13.73
C ALA A 360 -17.00 1.93 -13.40
N ARG A 361 -17.05 2.84 -12.42
CA ARG A 361 -18.27 3.59 -12.09
C ARG A 361 -18.74 4.47 -13.24
N MET A 362 -17.82 5.13 -13.96
CA MET A 362 -18.16 5.90 -15.16
C MET A 362 -18.66 5.00 -16.30
N LEU A 363 -18.06 3.83 -16.51
CA LEU A 363 -18.56 2.85 -17.48
C LEU A 363 -19.96 2.38 -17.11
N GLY A 364 -20.24 2.11 -15.83
CA GLY A 364 -21.60 1.80 -15.38
C GLY A 364 -22.61 2.90 -15.74
N VAL A 365 -22.23 4.18 -15.61
CA VAL A 365 -23.05 5.34 -16.03
C VAL A 365 -23.35 5.28 -17.53
N LEU A 366 -22.33 5.01 -18.36
CA LEU A 366 -22.51 4.84 -19.80
C LEU A 366 -23.47 3.71 -20.13
N GLY A 367 -23.33 2.56 -19.47
CA GLY A 367 -24.25 1.43 -19.66
C GLY A 367 -25.69 1.82 -19.31
N ARG A 368 -25.88 2.57 -18.22
CA ARG A 368 -27.21 2.94 -17.72
C ARG A 368 -27.95 3.99 -18.56
N TRP A 369 -27.24 5.03 -18.99
CA TRP A 369 -27.84 6.24 -19.58
C TRP A 369 -27.37 6.53 -21.00
N GLY A 370 -26.45 5.74 -21.56
CA GLY A 370 -25.98 5.89 -22.93
C GLY A 370 -27.05 5.54 -23.95
N ASP A 371 -26.72 5.85 -25.20
CA ASP A 371 -27.63 5.68 -26.35
C ASP A 371 -27.06 4.76 -27.44
N GLY A 372 -25.91 4.11 -27.17
CA GLY A 372 -25.27 3.13 -28.03
C GLY A 372 -24.07 3.70 -28.79
N ARG A 373 -23.97 5.03 -28.91
CA ARG A 373 -22.84 5.68 -29.59
C ARG A 373 -21.52 5.48 -28.84
N GLU A 374 -21.59 5.30 -27.53
CA GLU A 374 -20.44 5.07 -26.67
C GLU A 374 -19.88 3.64 -26.75
N PHE A 375 -20.63 2.70 -27.35
CA PHE A 375 -20.30 1.27 -27.33
C PHE A 375 -18.90 0.95 -27.87
N ALA A 376 -18.51 1.57 -29.00
CA ALA A 376 -17.20 1.36 -29.60
C ALA A 376 -16.06 1.80 -28.66
N MET A 377 -16.18 2.99 -28.06
CA MET A 377 -15.22 3.52 -27.09
C MET A 377 -15.10 2.60 -25.87
N VAL A 378 -16.23 2.13 -25.33
CA VAL A 378 -16.21 1.19 -24.18
C VAL A 378 -15.51 -0.11 -24.53
N LEU A 379 -15.77 -0.66 -25.72
CA LEU A 379 -15.12 -1.88 -26.18
C LEU A 379 -13.61 -1.68 -26.37
N ASP A 380 -13.19 -0.53 -26.89
CA ASP A 380 -11.77 -0.19 -27.07
C ASP A 380 -11.06 -0.01 -25.72
N ILE A 381 -11.73 0.55 -24.70
CA ILE A 381 -11.20 0.60 -23.33
C ILE A 381 -10.97 -0.81 -22.78
N ILE A 382 -11.98 -1.70 -22.89
CA ILE A 382 -11.86 -3.09 -22.42
C ILE A 382 -10.73 -3.82 -23.15
N ARG A 383 -10.64 -3.66 -24.48
CA ARG A 383 -9.55 -4.21 -25.30
C ARG A 383 -8.19 -3.67 -24.89
N THR A 384 -8.09 -2.39 -24.56
CA THR A 384 -6.84 -1.75 -24.14
C THR A 384 -6.38 -2.28 -22.79
N LEU A 385 -7.29 -2.37 -21.81
CA LEU A 385 -6.98 -2.95 -20.49
C LEU A 385 -6.56 -4.41 -20.60
N TYR A 386 -7.29 -5.20 -21.38
CA TYR A 386 -6.96 -6.60 -21.61
C TYR A 386 -5.63 -6.77 -22.37
N GLY A 387 -5.41 -6.00 -23.43
CA GLY A 387 -4.19 -6.02 -24.21
C GLY A 387 -2.96 -5.63 -23.39
N ASN A 388 -3.07 -4.63 -22.51
CA ASN A 388 -2.01 -4.28 -21.56
C ASN A 388 -1.68 -5.45 -20.62
N ALA A 389 -2.70 -6.15 -20.12
CA ALA A 389 -2.50 -7.30 -19.24
C ALA A 389 -1.70 -8.42 -19.91
N GLU A 390 -1.92 -8.67 -21.20
CA GLU A 390 -1.25 -9.73 -21.97
C GLU A 390 0.20 -9.39 -22.38
N LYS A 391 0.63 -8.12 -22.34
CA LYS A 391 2.01 -7.71 -22.68
C LYS A 391 3.07 -8.34 -21.77
N VAL A 392 2.69 -8.67 -20.54
CA VAL A 392 3.60 -9.25 -19.54
C VAL A 392 3.42 -10.76 -19.58
N ALA A 393 4.45 -11.48 -20.05
CA ALA A 393 4.43 -12.94 -20.16
C ALA A 393 5.36 -13.65 -19.16
N ASN A 394 6.07 -12.91 -18.32
CA ASN A 394 7.05 -13.45 -17.38
C ASN A 394 6.67 -13.15 -15.93
N GLY A 395 6.61 -14.20 -15.11
CA GLY A 395 6.25 -14.12 -13.69
C GLY A 395 5.39 -15.31 -13.24
N LEU A 396 4.89 -15.24 -12.02
CA LEU A 396 3.99 -16.25 -11.47
C LEU A 396 2.63 -16.19 -12.19
N THR A 397 2.13 -17.34 -12.64
CA THR A 397 0.87 -17.47 -13.40
C THR A 397 -0.31 -16.77 -12.71
N VAL A 398 -0.44 -16.88 -11.39
CA VAL A 398 -1.50 -16.20 -10.63
C VAL A 398 -1.45 -14.69 -10.85
N TRP A 399 -0.27 -14.07 -10.80
CA TRP A 399 -0.11 -12.64 -11.02
C TRP A 399 -0.34 -12.23 -12.47
N LEU A 400 0.13 -13.03 -13.43
CA LEU A 400 -0.12 -12.82 -14.85
C LEU A 400 -1.62 -12.88 -15.18
N ASN A 401 -2.34 -13.81 -14.55
CA ASN A 401 -3.77 -13.97 -14.74
C ASN A 401 -4.56 -12.82 -14.11
N MET A 402 -4.13 -12.32 -12.95
CA MET A 402 -4.76 -11.19 -12.25
C MET A 402 -4.60 -9.84 -12.97
N ARG A 403 -3.61 -9.67 -13.85
CA ARG A 403 -3.43 -8.39 -14.57
C ARG A 403 -4.65 -7.96 -15.39
N SER A 404 -5.50 -8.90 -15.83
CA SER A 404 -6.73 -8.57 -16.56
C SER A 404 -7.95 -8.32 -15.66
N TYR A 405 -7.79 -8.35 -14.33
CA TYR A 405 -8.88 -8.07 -13.39
C TYR A 405 -9.51 -6.67 -13.56
N PRO A 406 -8.75 -5.58 -13.83
CA PRO A 406 -9.34 -4.28 -14.18
C PRO A 406 -10.31 -4.34 -15.37
N ALA A 407 -10.01 -5.18 -16.38
CA ALA A 407 -10.90 -5.38 -17.52
C ALA A 407 -12.18 -6.12 -17.11
N VAL A 408 -12.11 -7.09 -16.18
CA VAL A 408 -13.28 -7.77 -15.62
C VAL A 408 -14.18 -6.80 -14.85
N LEU A 409 -13.59 -5.91 -14.04
CA LEU A 409 -14.32 -4.88 -13.29
C LEU A 409 -15.02 -3.88 -14.23
N ALA A 410 -14.31 -3.39 -15.24
CA ALA A 410 -14.86 -2.51 -16.28
C ALA A 410 -16.02 -3.15 -17.05
N PHE A 411 -15.82 -4.39 -17.51
CA PHE A 411 -16.83 -5.21 -18.19
C PHE A 411 -18.08 -5.41 -17.32
N THR A 412 -17.90 -5.79 -16.06
CA THR A 412 -18.99 -6.07 -15.12
C THR A 412 -19.79 -4.80 -14.81
N ALA A 413 -19.13 -3.67 -14.57
CA ALA A 413 -19.82 -2.41 -14.28
C ALA A 413 -20.65 -1.92 -15.49
N TYR A 414 -20.08 -1.97 -16.70
CA TYR A 414 -20.82 -1.61 -17.92
C TYR A 414 -22.01 -2.54 -18.15
N GLY A 415 -21.81 -3.86 -18.02
CA GLY A 415 -22.86 -4.88 -18.13
C GLY A 415 -24.00 -4.68 -17.13
N LEU A 416 -23.70 -4.36 -15.87
CA LEU A 416 -24.74 -4.06 -14.88
C LEU A 416 -25.51 -2.78 -15.23
N GLY A 417 -24.83 -1.74 -15.75
CA GLY A 417 -25.48 -0.54 -16.28
C GLY A 417 -26.46 -0.86 -17.41
N LEU A 418 -26.03 -1.65 -18.40
CA LEU A 418 -26.87 -2.12 -19.51
C LEU A 418 -28.05 -2.96 -19.02
N THR A 419 -27.83 -3.83 -18.02
CA THR A 419 -28.87 -4.67 -17.43
C THR A 419 -29.94 -3.82 -16.74
N ARG A 420 -29.52 -2.81 -15.99
CA ARG A 420 -30.45 -1.88 -15.33
C ARG A 420 -31.28 -1.06 -16.32
N ALA A 421 -30.70 -0.75 -17.48
CA ALA A 421 -31.35 -0.02 -18.57
C ALA A 421 -32.15 -0.91 -19.54
N GLN A 422 -32.05 -2.23 -19.40
CA GLN A 422 -32.62 -3.21 -20.33
C GLN A 422 -32.16 -3.01 -21.79
N ARG A 423 -30.91 -2.55 -21.98
CA ARG A 423 -30.28 -2.33 -23.29
C ARG A 423 -29.74 -3.64 -23.84
N TRP A 424 -30.63 -4.57 -24.14
CA TRP A 424 -30.30 -5.96 -24.47
C TRP A 424 -29.45 -6.10 -25.74
N HIS A 425 -29.65 -5.25 -26.74
CA HIS A 425 -28.86 -5.29 -27.96
C HIS A 425 -27.38 -4.99 -27.69
N ASP A 426 -27.10 -3.91 -26.95
CA ASP A 426 -25.74 -3.53 -26.56
C ASP A 426 -25.12 -4.57 -25.60
N MET A 427 -25.93 -5.20 -24.74
CA MET A 427 -25.48 -6.29 -23.87
C MET A 427 -25.04 -7.51 -24.69
N HIS A 428 -25.85 -7.97 -25.64
CA HIS A 428 -25.49 -9.08 -26.52
C HIS A 428 -24.25 -8.73 -27.34
N GLY A 429 -24.19 -7.50 -27.86
CA GLY A 429 -23.03 -6.96 -28.56
C GLY A 429 -21.76 -6.99 -27.73
N LEU A 430 -21.81 -6.55 -26.46
CA LEU A 430 -20.67 -6.57 -25.53
C LEU A 430 -20.16 -7.99 -25.34
N LEU A 431 -21.07 -8.93 -25.03
CA LEU A 431 -20.75 -10.31 -24.71
C LEU A 431 -20.19 -11.07 -25.93
N SER A 432 -20.71 -10.78 -27.12
CA SER A 432 -20.34 -11.41 -28.38
C SER A 432 -19.14 -10.78 -29.08
N SER A 433 -18.74 -9.58 -28.68
CA SER A 433 -17.57 -8.90 -29.25
C SER A 433 -16.29 -9.67 -28.98
N THR A 434 -15.31 -9.56 -29.88
CA THR A 434 -14.03 -10.28 -29.76
C THR A 434 -12.95 -9.42 -29.12
N LEU A 435 -12.14 -10.08 -28.27
CA LEU A 435 -10.88 -9.59 -27.75
C LEU A 435 -9.74 -10.24 -28.54
N PHE A 436 -8.86 -9.41 -29.10
CA PHE A 436 -7.67 -9.90 -29.78
C PHE A 436 -6.62 -10.30 -28.76
N ARG A 437 -5.96 -11.43 -29.02
CA ARG A 437 -4.85 -11.94 -28.22
C ARG A 437 -3.63 -12.02 -29.12
N GLU A 438 -2.48 -11.55 -28.62
CA GLU A 438 -1.23 -11.66 -29.36
C GLU A 438 -0.91 -13.15 -29.57
N HIS A 439 -0.83 -13.58 -30.83
CA HIS A 439 -0.54 -14.97 -31.24
C HIS A 439 -1.59 -16.03 -30.83
N ARG A 440 -2.84 -15.67 -30.55
CA ARG A 440 -3.94 -16.64 -30.32
C ARG A 440 -5.19 -16.25 -31.11
N GLU A 441 -6.10 -17.22 -31.27
CA GLU A 441 -7.39 -16.96 -31.90
C GLU A 441 -8.20 -15.93 -31.11
N PRO A 442 -8.86 -14.98 -31.79
CA PRO A 442 -9.77 -14.04 -31.15
C PRO A 442 -10.86 -14.82 -30.40
N GLN A 443 -11.08 -14.46 -29.13
CA GLN A 443 -12.15 -15.04 -28.31
C GLN A 443 -13.18 -13.98 -27.96
N LYS A 444 -14.43 -14.39 -27.77
CA LYS A 444 -15.49 -13.50 -27.29
C LYS A 444 -15.12 -12.93 -25.92
N VAL A 445 -15.63 -11.74 -25.61
CA VAL A 445 -15.49 -11.09 -24.30
C VAL A 445 -16.01 -12.03 -23.21
N VAL A 446 -17.18 -12.64 -23.41
CA VAL A 446 -17.75 -13.60 -22.45
C VAL A 446 -16.87 -14.84 -22.26
N SER A 447 -16.18 -15.30 -23.30
CA SER A 447 -15.29 -16.46 -23.20
C SER A 447 -13.91 -16.11 -22.63
N THR A 448 -13.67 -14.85 -22.25
CA THR A 448 -12.37 -14.36 -21.76
C THR A 448 -12.42 -13.70 -20.39
N LEU A 449 -13.47 -12.92 -20.11
CA LEU A 449 -13.57 -12.08 -18.90
C LEU A 449 -14.68 -12.53 -17.94
N PHE A 450 -15.51 -13.50 -18.32
CA PHE A 450 -16.68 -13.89 -17.53
C PHE A 450 -16.42 -15.15 -16.69
N LEU A 451 -16.55 -15.02 -15.36
CA LEU A 451 -16.55 -16.10 -14.37
C LEU A 451 -15.50 -17.19 -14.68
N TRP A 452 -15.94 -18.45 -14.81
CA TRP A 452 -15.07 -19.62 -15.00
C TRP A 452 -14.28 -19.59 -16.32
N SER A 453 -14.70 -18.78 -17.29
CA SER A 453 -13.96 -18.58 -18.54
C SER A 453 -12.74 -17.66 -18.34
N TRP A 454 -12.73 -16.86 -17.27
CA TRP A 454 -11.60 -15.97 -16.98
C TRP A 454 -10.47 -16.73 -16.30
N LYS A 455 -9.27 -16.63 -16.89
CA LYS A 455 -8.00 -17.22 -16.39
C LYS A 455 -7.68 -16.86 -14.94
N GLY A 456 -8.20 -15.75 -14.42
CA GLY A 456 -8.04 -15.37 -13.02
C GLY A 456 -8.79 -16.24 -12.01
N THR A 457 -9.62 -17.18 -12.45
CA THR A 457 -10.32 -18.13 -11.58
C THR A 457 -9.58 -19.45 -11.35
N GLU A 458 -8.44 -19.65 -12.02
CA GLU A 458 -7.63 -20.86 -11.86
C GLU A 458 -7.17 -21.08 -10.41
N ASN A 459 -7.00 -22.35 -10.03
CA ASN A 459 -6.51 -22.79 -8.72
C ASN A 459 -7.33 -22.29 -7.51
N GLU A 460 -8.61 -21.97 -7.70
CA GLU A 460 -9.54 -21.54 -6.63
C GLU A 460 -9.01 -20.36 -5.78
N VAL A 461 -8.17 -19.49 -6.37
CA VAL A 461 -7.48 -18.42 -5.62
C VAL A 461 -8.42 -17.50 -4.84
N TRP A 462 -9.65 -17.32 -5.33
CA TRP A 462 -10.70 -16.50 -4.71
C TRP A 462 -11.23 -17.04 -3.38
N LYS A 463 -11.00 -18.32 -3.05
CA LYS A 463 -11.30 -18.88 -1.71
C LYS A 463 -10.37 -18.34 -0.61
N ASN A 464 -9.26 -17.70 -0.98
CA ASN A 464 -8.31 -17.09 -0.03
C ASN A 464 -8.76 -15.71 0.48
N ILE A 465 -9.87 -15.17 -0.02
CA ILE A 465 -10.52 -14.00 0.56
C ILE A 465 -11.14 -14.38 1.90
N GLU A 466 -11.05 -13.49 2.89
CA GLU A 466 -11.59 -13.74 4.22
C GLU A 466 -13.11 -13.97 4.15
N GLY A 467 -13.58 -15.12 4.67
CA GLY A 467 -15.00 -15.51 4.62
C GLY A 467 -15.48 -16.17 3.31
N PHE A 468 -14.55 -16.50 2.40
CA PHE A 468 -14.87 -17.06 1.07
C PHE A 468 -14.54 -18.54 0.89
N SER A 469 -13.94 -19.19 1.91
CA SER A 469 -13.53 -20.60 1.86
C SER A 469 -14.67 -21.55 1.48
N ASP A 470 -15.87 -21.30 2.00
CA ASP A 470 -17.05 -22.16 1.83
C ASP A 470 -18.03 -21.64 0.77
N ARG A 471 -17.66 -20.59 0.03
CA ARG A 471 -18.50 -20.02 -1.03
C ARG A 471 -18.46 -20.91 -2.27
N LYS A 472 -19.64 -21.17 -2.85
CA LYS A 472 -19.77 -21.95 -4.10
C LYS A 472 -19.30 -21.19 -5.33
N THR A 473 -19.40 -19.86 -5.30
CA THR A 473 -19.04 -18.97 -6.41
C THR A 473 -18.22 -17.78 -5.92
N PRO A 474 -17.01 -17.99 -5.36
CA PRO A 474 -16.28 -16.97 -4.62
C PRO A 474 -15.98 -15.71 -5.45
N LEU A 475 -15.61 -15.83 -6.73
CA LEU A 475 -15.43 -14.66 -7.60
C LEU A 475 -16.74 -13.89 -7.81
N SER A 476 -17.85 -14.59 -8.08
CA SER A 476 -19.15 -13.94 -8.33
C SER A 476 -19.65 -13.21 -7.07
N ASP A 477 -19.53 -13.85 -5.91
CA ASP A 477 -19.87 -13.23 -4.62
C ASP A 477 -18.97 -12.00 -4.34
N HIS A 478 -17.70 -12.05 -4.74
CA HIS A 478 -16.78 -10.93 -4.58
C HIS A 478 -17.14 -9.76 -5.50
N LEU A 479 -17.38 -10.04 -6.78
CA LEU A 479 -17.82 -9.04 -7.75
C LEU A 479 -19.15 -8.41 -7.33
N LEU A 480 -20.07 -9.17 -6.75
CA LEU A 480 -21.30 -8.63 -6.18
C LEU A 480 -21.02 -7.65 -5.03
N ASN A 481 -20.10 -7.97 -4.12
CA ASN A 481 -19.73 -7.06 -3.03
C ASN A 481 -19.14 -5.75 -3.56
N VAL A 482 -18.15 -5.83 -4.45
CA VAL A 482 -17.53 -4.66 -5.10
C VAL A 482 -18.58 -3.82 -5.83
N MET A 483 -19.43 -4.46 -6.63
CA MET A 483 -20.46 -3.75 -7.38
C MET A 483 -21.56 -3.19 -6.47
N THR A 484 -21.81 -3.80 -5.31
CA THR A 484 -22.74 -3.29 -4.30
C THR A 484 -22.27 -1.97 -3.72
N GLU A 485 -20.97 -1.79 -3.53
CA GLU A 485 -20.37 -0.52 -3.11
C GLU A 485 -20.46 0.53 -4.22
N TRP A 486 -20.22 0.13 -5.48
CA TRP A 486 -20.14 1.04 -6.62
C TRP A 486 -21.50 1.41 -7.25
N LYS A 487 -22.56 0.66 -6.96
CA LYS A 487 -23.88 0.77 -7.61
C LYS A 487 -24.52 2.15 -7.50
N THR A 488 -24.19 2.92 -6.47
CA THR A 488 -24.78 4.26 -6.20
C THR A 488 -24.62 5.21 -7.39
N SER A 489 -23.58 5.03 -8.21
CA SER A 489 -23.33 5.88 -9.37
C SER A 489 -24.27 5.64 -10.54
N PHE A 490 -24.67 4.39 -10.78
CA PHE A 490 -25.27 3.97 -12.05
C PHE A 490 -26.52 3.07 -11.93
N VAL A 491 -26.79 2.47 -10.77
CA VAL A 491 -27.98 1.63 -10.58
C VAL A 491 -29.15 2.45 -10.03
N GLY A 492 -28.86 3.38 -9.10
CA GLY A 492 -29.87 4.17 -8.40
C GLY A 492 -30.68 3.32 -7.42
N VAL A 493 -31.98 3.61 -7.28
CA VAL A 493 -32.90 2.83 -6.44
C VAL A 493 -33.25 1.54 -7.17
N GLU A 494 -32.76 0.42 -6.64
CA GLU A 494 -33.08 -0.95 -7.07
C GLU A 494 -33.33 -1.80 -5.82
N PRO A 495 -34.59 -2.21 -5.54
CA PRO A 495 -34.91 -2.96 -4.33
C PRO A 495 -34.24 -4.34 -4.27
N ASN A 496 -33.91 -4.95 -5.41
CA ASN A 496 -33.24 -6.24 -5.44
C ASN A 496 -32.01 -6.23 -6.38
N PHE A 497 -30.94 -5.58 -5.92
CA PHE A 497 -29.69 -5.49 -6.66
C PHE A 497 -29.06 -6.87 -6.92
N GLU A 498 -29.17 -7.80 -5.98
CA GLU A 498 -28.69 -9.17 -6.15
C GLU A 498 -29.36 -9.87 -7.33
N LEU A 499 -30.69 -9.78 -7.45
CA LEU A 499 -31.41 -10.34 -8.60
C LEU A 499 -31.01 -9.67 -9.92
N MET A 500 -30.73 -8.37 -9.91
CA MET A 500 -30.23 -7.66 -11.09
C MET A 500 -28.83 -8.16 -11.50
N PHE A 501 -27.95 -8.40 -10.52
CA PHE A 501 -26.63 -8.96 -10.74
C PHE A 501 -26.72 -10.39 -11.29
N ASP A 502 -27.56 -11.23 -10.67
CA ASP A 502 -27.78 -12.60 -11.13
C ASP A 502 -28.40 -12.64 -12.55
N ARG A 503 -29.22 -11.64 -12.92
CA ARG A 503 -29.74 -11.47 -14.28
C ARG A 503 -28.61 -11.19 -15.28
N PHE A 504 -27.70 -10.29 -14.94
CA PHE A 504 -26.51 -10.01 -15.75
C PHE A 504 -25.71 -11.30 -15.99
N GLU A 505 -25.40 -12.05 -14.93
CA GLU A 505 -24.68 -13.31 -15.05
C GLU A 505 -25.45 -14.33 -15.90
N THR A 506 -26.76 -14.44 -15.73
CA THR A 506 -27.58 -15.38 -16.50
C THR A 506 -27.59 -15.05 -18.00
N LEU A 507 -27.66 -13.77 -18.37
CA LEU A 507 -27.57 -13.34 -19.77
C LEU A 507 -26.18 -13.57 -20.35
N ALA A 508 -25.12 -13.37 -19.56
CA ALA A 508 -23.75 -13.70 -19.97
C ALA A 508 -23.57 -15.23 -20.15
N SER A 509 -24.09 -16.05 -19.23
CA SER A 509 -24.13 -17.51 -19.37
C SER A 509 -24.87 -17.95 -20.64
N LEU A 510 -25.98 -17.27 -20.99
CA LEU A 510 -26.72 -17.55 -22.23
C LEU A 510 -25.87 -17.30 -23.47
N VAL A 511 -25.16 -16.17 -23.56
CA VAL A 511 -24.28 -15.89 -24.72
C VAL A 511 -23.09 -16.85 -24.78
N SER A 512 -22.55 -17.28 -23.63
CA SER A 512 -21.54 -18.34 -23.63
C SER A 512 -22.13 -19.69 -24.08
N PHE A 513 -23.38 -19.99 -23.73
CA PHE A 513 -24.06 -21.21 -24.16
C PHE A 513 -24.33 -21.22 -25.67
N GLU A 514 -24.46 -20.04 -26.32
CA GLU A 514 -24.58 -19.90 -27.78
C GLU A 514 -23.37 -20.45 -28.56
N ASP A 515 -22.23 -20.71 -27.93
CA ASP A 515 -21.10 -21.36 -28.60
C ASP A 515 -21.40 -22.83 -28.95
N ASN A 516 -22.42 -23.44 -28.33
CA ASN A 516 -22.86 -24.81 -28.60
C ASN A 516 -23.89 -24.86 -29.74
N ASP A 517 -23.91 -25.95 -30.49
CA ASP A 517 -24.91 -26.24 -31.52
C ASP A 517 -26.11 -27.04 -30.96
N GLU A 518 -27.29 -26.84 -31.55
CA GLU A 518 -28.52 -27.51 -31.10
C GLU A 518 -28.43 -29.04 -31.22
N ALA A 519 -27.72 -29.56 -32.23
CA ALA A 519 -27.60 -31.00 -32.47
C ALA A 519 -26.79 -31.70 -31.36
N SER A 520 -25.66 -31.13 -30.95
CA SER A 520 -24.86 -31.65 -29.84
C SER A 520 -25.61 -31.61 -28.50
N ILE A 521 -26.45 -30.58 -28.30
CA ILE A 521 -27.32 -30.49 -27.12
C ILE A 521 -28.39 -31.59 -27.15
N ASP A 522 -29.05 -31.79 -28.29
CA ASP A 522 -30.07 -32.84 -28.47
C ASP A 522 -29.47 -34.25 -28.25
N GLU A 523 -28.24 -34.50 -28.72
CA GLU A 523 -27.52 -35.76 -28.46
C GLU A 523 -27.27 -35.95 -26.96
N SER A 524 -26.88 -34.89 -26.26
CA SER A 524 -26.68 -34.90 -24.80
C SER A 524 -27.97 -35.14 -24.02
N ILE A 525 -29.12 -34.68 -24.52
CA ILE A 525 -30.44 -35.01 -23.97
C ILE A 525 -30.73 -36.50 -24.10
N ALA A 526 -30.41 -37.09 -25.26
CA ALA A 526 -30.71 -38.49 -25.57
C ALA A 526 -29.82 -39.48 -24.81
N THR A 527 -28.56 -39.11 -24.54
CA THR A 527 -27.54 -39.99 -23.95
C THR A 527 -27.53 -39.95 -22.42
N ASN A 528 -27.61 -38.77 -21.80
CA ASN A 528 -27.39 -38.63 -20.35
C ASN A 528 -28.56 -37.90 -19.66
N SER A 529 -29.62 -38.65 -19.33
CA SER A 529 -30.79 -38.12 -18.63
C SER A 529 -30.44 -37.65 -17.21
N GLY A 530 -30.15 -36.35 -17.06
CA GLY A 530 -29.91 -35.70 -15.77
C GLY A 530 -28.57 -34.98 -15.63
N GLU A 531 -27.65 -35.15 -16.58
CA GLU A 531 -26.34 -34.45 -16.58
C GLU A 531 -26.39 -33.09 -17.28
N ILE A 532 -25.37 -32.26 -17.08
CA ILE A 532 -25.23 -30.97 -17.78
C ILE A 532 -25.28 -31.20 -19.29
N LEU A 533 -26.08 -30.41 -20.02
CA LEU A 533 -26.27 -30.54 -21.46
C LEU A 533 -25.12 -30.00 -22.27
N ALA A 534 -24.63 -28.83 -21.88
CA ALA A 534 -23.42 -28.25 -22.45
C ALA A 534 -22.74 -27.38 -21.40
N TRP A 535 -21.42 -27.27 -21.51
CA TRP A 535 -20.66 -26.44 -20.60
C TRP A 535 -21.01 -24.97 -20.79
N MET A 536 -21.23 -24.27 -19.69
CA MET A 536 -21.29 -22.82 -19.64
C MET A 536 -20.82 -22.32 -18.26
N PRO A 537 -20.19 -21.14 -18.18
CA PRO A 537 -19.93 -20.48 -16.91
C PRO A 537 -21.25 -20.13 -16.21
N VAL A 538 -21.38 -20.47 -14.93
CA VAL A 538 -22.59 -20.17 -14.12
C VAL A 538 -22.19 -19.48 -12.82
N GLY A 539 -22.83 -18.36 -12.51
CA GLY A 539 -22.62 -17.63 -11.26
C GLY A 539 -23.57 -18.04 -10.15
N ARG A 540 -24.05 -17.07 -9.37
CA ARG A 540 -24.84 -17.31 -8.15
C ARG A 540 -26.16 -18.03 -8.42
N VAL A 541 -26.76 -17.81 -9.60
CA VAL A 541 -28.00 -18.50 -10.04
C VAL A 541 -27.87 -20.03 -10.02
N GLY A 542 -26.65 -20.56 -10.08
CA GLY A 542 -26.37 -22.00 -9.95
C GLY A 542 -26.71 -22.58 -8.58
N TRP A 543 -26.72 -21.79 -7.50
CA TRP A 543 -27.05 -22.31 -6.16
C TRP A 543 -28.08 -21.47 -5.41
N HIS A 544 -28.30 -20.22 -5.83
CA HIS A 544 -29.25 -19.31 -5.22
C HIS A 544 -30.67 -19.54 -5.78
N THR A 545 -31.42 -20.45 -5.15
CA THR A 545 -32.73 -20.93 -5.60
C THR A 545 -33.78 -19.82 -5.79
N ALA A 546 -33.73 -18.76 -4.98
CA ALA A 546 -34.67 -17.64 -5.09
C ALA A 546 -34.48 -16.88 -6.41
N SER A 547 -33.23 -16.51 -6.74
CA SER A 547 -32.92 -15.85 -8.01
C SER A 547 -33.17 -16.76 -9.19
N TYR A 548 -32.81 -18.04 -9.11
CA TYR A 548 -33.10 -19.01 -10.17
C TYR A 548 -34.59 -19.05 -10.53
N LYS A 549 -35.47 -19.19 -9.53
CA LYS A 549 -36.92 -19.23 -9.76
C LYS A 549 -37.44 -17.94 -10.40
N ALA A 550 -37.02 -16.80 -9.89
CA ALA A 550 -37.44 -15.49 -10.40
C ALA A 550 -36.97 -15.27 -11.86
N LEU A 551 -35.72 -15.61 -12.18
CA LEU A 551 -35.15 -15.41 -13.51
C LEU A 551 -35.69 -16.42 -14.53
N VAL A 552 -35.93 -17.68 -14.16
CA VAL A 552 -36.57 -18.65 -15.07
C VAL A 552 -37.98 -18.19 -15.41
N GLN A 553 -38.77 -17.76 -14.42
CA GLN A 553 -40.10 -17.21 -14.67
C GLN A 553 -40.05 -15.98 -15.59
N GLU A 554 -39.05 -15.11 -15.43
CA GLU A 554 -38.83 -13.97 -16.30
C GLU A 554 -38.47 -14.40 -17.74
N LEU A 555 -37.60 -15.39 -17.91
CA LEU A 555 -37.17 -15.92 -19.21
C LEU A 555 -38.26 -16.75 -19.92
N GLU A 556 -39.27 -17.22 -19.19
CA GLU A 556 -40.47 -17.87 -19.73
C GLU A 556 -41.57 -16.87 -20.13
N SER A 557 -41.46 -15.60 -19.71
CA SER A 557 -42.42 -14.55 -20.09
C SER A 557 -42.28 -14.18 -21.56
N GLU A 558 -43.39 -14.20 -22.31
CA GLU A 558 -43.39 -13.86 -23.74
C GLU A 558 -42.83 -12.47 -24.04
N THR A 559 -43.06 -11.49 -23.16
CA THR A 559 -42.49 -10.14 -23.32
C THR A 559 -40.97 -10.16 -23.28
N THR A 560 -40.38 -10.92 -22.36
CA THR A 560 -38.93 -11.07 -22.22
C THR A 560 -38.36 -11.86 -23.38
N ILE A 561 -38.99 -12.98 -23.75
CA ILE A 561 -38.56 -13.83 -24.88
C ILE A 561 -38.44 -12.99 -26.14
N VAL A 562 -39.51 -12.28 -26.53
CA VAL A 562 -39.50 -11.44 -27.74
C VAL A 562 -38.42 -10.36 -27.66
N SER A 563 -38.23 -9.73 -26.50
CA SER A 563 -37.23 -8.69 -26.30
C SER A 563 -35.79 -9.20 -26.45
N LEU A 564 -35.47 -10.35 -25.83
CA LEU A 564 -34.15 -10.97 -25.89
C LEU A 564 -33.82 -11.51 -27.29
N LEU A 565 -34.77 -12.23 -27.92
CA LEU A 565 -34.57 -12.74 -29.27
C LEU A 565 -34.41 -11.60 -30.28
N LYS A 566 -35.17 -10.50 -30.15
CA LYS A 566 -34.98 -9.33 -31.03
C LYS A 566 -33.60 -8.68 -30.85
N ALA A 567 -33.03 -8.78 -29.64
CA ALA A 567 -31.72 -8.21 -29.33
C ALA A 567 -30.53 -9.05 -29.81
N GLY A 568 -30.75 -10.32 -30.22
CA GLY A 568 -29.70 -11.22 -30.70
C GLY A 568 -29.48 -12.47 -29.84
N PHE A 569 -30.06 -12.53 -28.64
CA PHE A 569 -29.85 -13.64 -27.72
C PHE A 569 -30.47 -14.95 -28.21
N ALA A 570 -29.94 -16.06 -27.70
CA ALA A 570 -30.33 -17.43 -28.01
C ALA A 570 -30.35 -17.72 -29.52
N LYS A 571 -29.46 -17.08 -30.30
CA LYS A 571 -29.43 -17.19 -31.77
C LYS A 571 -30.77 -16.85 -32.43
N ASN A 572 -31.56 -15.97 -31.82
CA ASN A 572 -32.93 -15.62 -32.24
C ASN A 572 -33.90 -16.83 -32.26
N SER A 573 -33.59 -17.92 -31.56
CA SER A 573 -34.36 -19.16 -31.51
C SER A 573 -35.05 -19.35 -30.14
N ARG A 574 -36.38 -19.41 -30.14
CA ARG A 574 -37.18 -19.76 -28.94
C ARG A 574 -36.79 -21.13 -28.38
N ARG A 575 -36.52 -22.09 -29.28
CA ARG A 575 -36.09 -23.43 -28.90
C ARG A 575 -34.74 -23.39 -28.19
N PHE A 576 -33.77 -22.65 -28.73
CA PHE A 576 -32.45 -22.52 -28.11
C PHE A 576 -32.53 -21.92 -26.71
N LEU A 577 -33.41 -20.93 -26.50
CA LEU A 577 -33.68 -20.38 -25.17
C LEU A 577 -34.26 -21.42 -24.21
N GLN A 578 -35.18 -22.28 -24.67
CA GLN A 578 -35.72 -23.39 -23.87
C GLN A 578 -34.62 -24.41 -23.51
N LEU A 579 -33.73 -24.73 -24.44
CA LEU A 579 -32.57 -25.59 -24.17
C LEU A 579 -31.63 -24.98 -23.13
N PHE A 580 -31.39 -23.68 -23.20
CA PHE A 580 -30.64 -22.95 -22.18
C PHE A 580 -31.30 -23.04 -20.80
N ILE A 581 -32.60 -22.75 -20.69
CA ILE A 581 -33.35 -22.84 -19.43
C ILE A 581 -33.27 -24.26 -18.86
N ALA A 582 -33.42 -25.28 -19.71
CA ALA A 582 -33.27 -26.67 -19.31
C ALA A 582 -31.85 -26.97 -18.78
N ASN A 583 -30.80 -26.49 -19.45
CA ASN A 583 -29.41 -26.65 -19.00
C ASN A 583 -29.15 -25.92 -17.67
N LEU A 584 -29.65 -24.68 -17.54
CA LEU A 584 -29.55 -23.88 -16.31
C LEU A 584 -30.19 -24.60 -15.12
N GLY A 585 -31.35 -25.23 -15.33
CA GLY A 585 -32.00 -26.04 -14.29
C GLY A 585 -31.18 -27.26 -13.84
N ARG A 586 -30.36 -27.84 -14.73
CA ARG A 586 -29.44 -28.94 -14.36
C ARG A 586 -28.23 -28.44 -13.57
N TYR A 587 -27.66 -27.30 -13.96
CA TYR A 587 -26.64 -26.62 -13.15
C TYR A 587 -27.18 -26.26 -11.76
N ASN A 588 -28.39 -25.70 -11.68
CA ASN A 588 -29.01 -25.32 -10.42
C ASN A 588 -29.13 -26.52 -9.45
N LYS A 589 -29.63 -27.65 -9.95
CA LYS A 589 -29.69 -28.90 -9.18
C LYS A 589 -28.29 -29.35 -8.75
N ARG A 590 -27.33 -29.42 -9.66
CA ARG A 590 -25.98 -29.94 -9.37
C ARG A 590 -25.22 -29.10 -8.34
N MET A 591 -25.29 -27.78 -8.45
CA MET A 591 -24.62 -26.85 -7.54
C MET A 591 -25.40 -26.60 -6.24
N PHE A 592 -26.69 -26.97 -6.16
CA PHE A 592 -27.41 -26.97 -4.89
C PHE A 592 -26.87 -28.06 -3.95
N TRP A 593 -26.61 -29.27 -4.48
CA TRP A 593 -26.17 -30.44 -3.70
C TRP A 593 -24.66 -30.49 -3.38
N ARG A 594 -23.83 -29.85 -4.20
CA ARG A 594 -22.39 -29.64 -3.96
C ARG A 594 -22.19 -28.37 -3.15
#